data_AF-A0A949AY34-F1
#
_entry.id   AF-A0A949AY34-F1
#
_cell.length_a   1.000
_cell.length_b   1.000
_cell.length_c   1.000
_cell.angle_alpha   90.00
_cell.angle_beta   90.00
_cell.angle_gamma   90.00
#
_symmetry.space_group_name_H-M   'P 1'
#
loop_
_entity.id
_entity.type
_entity.pdbx_description
1 polymer ?
#
loop_
_entity_poly.entity_id
_entity_poly.type
_entity_poly.pdbx_seq_one_letter_code
_entity_poly.pdbx_strand_id
1 'polypeptide(L)' 'MADTKCELPDCNPPSAQIIDILQNCRKIAIVGISPKETRDSNRVARYLIEQGYEIIPVNPGQREVLGIPCF' A
#
# COMPACT_ATOMS: atom_id res chain seq x y z
N MET A 1 -2.85 2.27 -26.65
CA MET A 1 -3.35 1.47 -25.50
C MET A 1 -2.16 0.71 -24.99
N ALA A 2 -1.51 1.21 -23.93
CA ALA A 2 -0.33 0.55 -23.39
C ALA A 2 -0.79 -0.61 -22.51
N ASP A 3 -0.45 -1.83 -22.90
CA ASP A 3 -0.40 -2.99 -22.02
C ASP A 3 0.61 -2.72 -20.91
N THR A 4 0.23 -1.94 -19.90
CA THR A 4 1.02 -1.82 -18.67
C THR A 4 0.73 -3.04 -17.82
N LYS A 5 1.32 -4.17 -18.22
CA LYS A 5 1.34 -5.36 -17.37
C LYS A 5 2.20 -5.00 -16.15
N CYS A 6 1.58 -4.89 -14.99
CA CYS A 6 2.30 -4.73 -13.73
C CYS A 6 2.98 -6.08 -13.45
N GLU A 7 4.22 -6.22 -13.89
CA GLU A 7 5.03 -7.40 -13.61
C GLU A 7 5.52 -7.32 -12.16
N LEU A 8 5.26 -8.37 -11.39
CA LEU A 8 5.76 -8.46 -10.02
C LEU A 8 7.28 -8.72 -10.10
N PRO A 9 8.09 -8.00 -9.32
CA PRO A 9 9.53 -8.20 -9.32
C PRO A 9 9.89 -9.58 -8.74
N ASP A 10 10.83 -10.27 -9.37
CA ASP A 10 11.30 -11.61 -8.93
C ASP A 10 12.20 -11.55 -7.69
N CYS A 11 12.74 -10.37 -7.37
CA CYS A 11 13.62 -10.16 -6.23
C CYS A 11 13.42 -8.79 -5.58
N ASN A 12 13.90 -8.66 -4.36
CA ASN A 12 13.91 -7.37 -3.67
C ASN A 12 14.99 -6.47 -4.30
N PRO A 13 14.67 -5.22 -4.65
CA PRO A 13 15.67 -4.30 -5.19
C PRO A 13 16.76 -3.97 -4.15
N PRO A 14 17.92 -3.43 -4.59
CA PRO A 14 18.96 -2.98 -3.68
C PRO A 14 18.43 -1.94 -2.68
N SER A 15 18.98 -1.92 -1.47
CA SER A 15 18.50 -1.03 -0.39
C SER A 15 18.44 0.44 -0.77
N ALA A 16 19.38 0.92 -1.59
CA ALA A 16 19.39 2.30 -2.08
C ALA A 16 18.14 2.64 -2.91
N GLN A 17 17.68 1.69 -3.74
CA GLN A 17 16.49 1.87 -4.56
C GLN A 17 15.21 1.78 -3.72
N ILE A 18 15.17 0.92 -2.70
CA ILE A 18 14.04 0.87 -1.75
C ILE A 18 13.88 2.21 -1.05
N ILE A 19 15.00 2.77 -0.55
CA ILE A 19 15.01 4.07 0.12
C ILE A 19 14.50 5.15 -0.81
N ASP A 20 14.98 5.19 -2.06
CA ASP A 20 14.56 6.16 -3.06
C ASP A 20 13.05 6.07 -3.36
N ILE A 21 12.52 4.86 -3.52
CA ILE A 21 11.07 4.64 -3.72
C ILE A 21 10.28 5.19 -2.53
N LEU A 22 10.67 4.85 -1.31
CA LEU A 22 9.96 5.30 -0.11
C LEU A 22 10.05 6.82 0.10
N GLN A 23 11.16 7.45 -0.31
CA GLN A 23 11.32 8.90 -0.20
C GLN A 23 10.46 9.68 -1.21
N ASN A 24 10.30 9.16 -2.41
CA ASN A 24 9.62 9.85 -3.50
C ASN A 24 8.14 9.47 -3.65
N CYS A 25 7.75 8.23 -3.32
CA CYS A 25 6.38 7.75 -3.43
C CYS A 25 5.62 7.96 -2.12
N ARG A 26 4.84 9.05 -2.04
CA ARG A 26 4.05 9.39 -0.85
C ARG A 26 2.65 8.77 -0.81
N LYS A 27 2.12 8.37 -1.97
CA LYS A 27 0.78 7.79 -2.10
C LYS A 27 0.88 6.29 -2.41
N ILE A 28 0.32 5.46 -1.53
CA ILE A 28 0.50 4.00 -1.58
C ILE A 28 -0.88 3.33 -1.63
N ALA A 29 -1.12 2.54 -2.68
CA ALA A 29 -2.29 1.67 -2.75
C ALA A 29 -2.02 0.35 -2.02
N ILE A 30 -2.88 -0.01 -1.06
CA ILE A 30 -2.76 -1.25 -0.28
C ILE A 30 -3.86 -2.21 -0.73
N VAL A 31 -3.48 -3.14 -1.62
CA VAL A 31 -4.38 -4.17 -2.16
C VAL A 31 -4.56 -5.29 -1.14
N GLY A 32 -5.82 -5.65 -0.85
CA GLY A 32 -6.16 -6.69 0.13
C GLY A 32 -6.13 -6.20 1.58
N ILE A 33 -6.26 -4.89 1.81
CA ILE A 33 -6.30 -4.34 3.16
C ILE A 33 -7.52 -4.86 3.95
N SER A 34 -7.30 -5.21 5.21
CA SER A 34 -8.35 -5.70 6.11
C SER A 34 -8.65 -4.67 7.21
N PRO A 35 -9.91 -4.53 7.65
CA PRO A 35 -10.24 -3.72 8.83
C PRO A 35 -9.80 -4.38 10.14
N LYS A 36 -9.46 -5.67 10.14
CA LYS A 36 -9.03 -6.41 11.33
C LYS A 36 -7.63 -5.99 11.75
N GLU A 37 -7.49 -5.48 12.97
CA GLU A 37 -6.20 -5.00 13.51
C GLU A 37 -5.12 -6.09 13.60
N THR A 38 -5.53 -7.34 13.75
CA THR A 38 -4.61 -8.49 13.81
C THR A 38 -4.01 -8.86 12.46
N ARG A 39 -4.49 -8.30 11.34
CA ARG A 39 -3.99 -8.60 10.00
C ARG A 39 -2.83 -7.68 9.66
N ASP A 40 -1.78 -8.23 9.07
CA ASP A 40 -0.58 -7.47 8.72
C ASP A 40 -0.88 -6.30 7.78
N SER A 41 -1.84 -6.44 6.86
CA SER A 41 -2.25 -5.33 6.00
C SER A 41 -2.84 -4.13 6.77
N ASN A 42 -3.51 -4.36 7.90
CA ASN A 42 -3.96 -3.29 8.78
C ASN A 42 -2.79 -2.64 9.53
N ARG A 43 -1.88 -3.47 10.06
CA ARG A 43 -0.69 -3.00 10.80
C ARG A 43 0.23 -2.16 9.92
N VAL A 44 0.50 -2.61 8.70
CA VAL A 44 1.30 -1.87 7.70
C VAL A 44 0.61 -0.57 7.32
N ALA A 45 -0.69 -0.59 7.07
CA ALA A 45 -1.45 0.62 6.73
C ALA A 45 -1.37 1.69 7.83
N ARG A 46 -1.56 1.30 9.11
CA ARG A 46 -1.42 2.22 10.25
C ARG A 46 -0.01 2.80 10.36
N TYR A 47 1.00 1.94 10.25
CA TYR A 47 2.40 2.38 10.27
C TYR A 47 2.68 3.40 9.16
N LEU A 48 2.23 3.15 7.93
CA LEU A 48 2.42 4.07 6.82
C LEU A 48 1.72 5.42 7.05
N ILE A 49 0.50 5.43 7.62
CA ILE A 49 -0.18 6.67 8.03
C ILE A 49 0.64 7.41 9.10
N GLU A 50 1.12 6.71 10.12
CA GLU A 50 1.94 7.29 11.21
C GLU A 50 3.25 7.89 10.68
N GLN A 51 3.82 7.31 9.63
CA GLN A 51 5.01 7.84 8.93
C GLN A 51 4.68 8.96 7.94
N GLY A 52 3.42 9.38 7.82
CA GLY A 52 2.99 10.48 6.97
C GLY A 52 2.75 10.13 5.50
N TYR A 53 2.57 8.85 5.16
CA TYR A 53 2.16 8.44 3.82
C TYR A 53 0.64 8.54 3.65
N GLU A 54 0.21 8.84 2.43
CA GLU A 54 -1.19 8.78 2.04
C GLU A 54 -1.51 7.37 1.54
N ILE A 55 -2.50 6.71 2.15
CA ILE A 55 -2.89 5.35 1.76
C ILE A 55 -4.19 5.36 0.95
N ILE A 56 -4.24 4.51 -0.08
CA ILE A 56 -5.45 4.19 -0.84
C ILE A 56 -5.81 2.72 -0.52
N PRO A 57 -6.83 2.46 0.31
CA PRO A 57 -7.23 1.10 0.61
C PRO A 57 -7.96 0.49 -0.59
N VAL A 58 -7.55 -0.73 -0.99
CA VAL A 58 -8.17 -1.47 -2.09
C VAL A 58 -8.60 -2.84 -1.59
N ASN A 59 -9.91 -3.05 -1.47
CA ASN A 59 -10.55 -4.30 -1.11
C ASN A 59 -12.04 -4.27 -1.53
N PRO A 60 -12.45 -5.04 -2.54
CA PRO A 60 -13.85 -5.09 -3.02
C PRO A 60 -14.88 -5.48 -1.95
N GLY A 61 -14.46 -6.14 -0.87
CA GLY A 61 -15.32 -6.56 0.23
C GLY A 61 -15.52 -5.50 1.32
N GLN A 62 -14.90 -4.31 1.21
CA GLN A 62 -14.96 -3.26 2.21
C GLN A 62 -15.30 -1.92 1.57
N ARG A 63 -16.07 -1.08 2.26
CA ARG A 63 -16.39 0.28 1.80
C ARG A 63 -15.48 1.34 2.41
N GLU A 64 -14.95 1.07 3.59
CA GLU A 64 -14.09 1.98 4.34
C GLU A 64 -13.15 1.16 5.22
N VAL A 65 -11.88 1.58 5.31
CA VAL A 65 -10.89 1.01 6.23
C VAL A 65 -10.09 2.15 6.85
N LEU A 66 -9.93 2.15 8.18
CA LEU A 66 -9.23 3.20 8.94
C LEU A 66 -9.78 4.63 8.70
N GLY A 67 -11.10 4.76 8.44
CA GLY A 67 -11.73 6.06 8.14
C GLY A 67 -11.48 6.57 6.72
N ILE A 68 -10.90 5.75 5.84
CA ILE A 68 -10.56 6.11 4.46
C ILE A 68 -11.45 5.29 3.50
N PRO A 69 -12.09 5.92 2.49
CA PRO A 69 -12.87 5.23 1.47
C PRO A 69 -12.06 4.13 0.79
N CYS A 70 -12.63 2.92 0.76
CA CYS A 70 -12.00 1.73 0.18
C CYS A 70 -12.59 1.43 -1.20
N PHE A 71 -11.71 1.05 -2.12
CA PHE A 71 -12.01 0.79 -3.53
C PHE A 71 -11.96 -0.70 -3.87
#